data_AF-A0A258MNQ3-F1
#
_entry.id   AF-A0A258MNQ3-F1
#
_cell.length_a   1.000
_cell.length_b   1.000
_cell.length_c   1.000
_cell.angle_alpha   90.00
_cell.angle_beta   90.00
_cell.angle_gamma   90.00
#
_symmetry.space_group_name_H-M   'P 1'
#
loop_
_entity.id
_entity.type
_entity.pdbx_description
1 polymer ?
#
loop_
_entity_poly.entity_id
_entity_poly.type
_entity_poly.pdbx_seq_one_letter_code
_entity_poly.pdbx_strand_id
1 'polypeptide(L)'
;MQSQASDTKDIHAFEVLIKDVTSSLNDLRNADEQHLRRSTIRTIGAAIEGIIFHLKNIALNQATSFPELYSDLEVAALKEETYSVNENGVVQKKTMLIPLKTSIKLIVKIVDKDTKSLHEKSFNNKGWDALIANIEVRNRITHPKKIEDLAITKKEVDQAIKAFHWTLALALRTGDSVKENLKSRVISLESKRKLSSHKKKLPIPNA
;
A
#
# COMPACT_ATOMS: atom_id res chain seq x y z
N MET A 1 5.09 -17.91 -16.02
CA MET A 1 3.79 -17.68 -16.69
C MET A 1 2.69 -17.15 -15.77
N GLN A 2 2.70 -17.40 -14.45
CA GLN A 2 1.69 -16.84 -13.54
C GLN A 2 1.85 -15.33 -13.22
N SER A 3 3.04 -14.73 -13.36
CA SER A 3 3.24 -13.31 -12.99
C SER A 3 2.60 -12.30 -13.97
N GLN A 4 2.68 -12.54 -15.29
CA GLN A 4 2.09 -11.64 -16.29
C GLN A 4 0.55 -11.57 -16.23
N ALA A 5 -0.10 -12.65 -15.78
CA ALA A 5 -1.56 -12.69 -15.61
C ALA A 5 -2.03 -11.96 -14.34
N SER A 6 -1.17 -11.86 -13.32
CA SER A 6 -1.41 -11.07 -12.10
C SER A 6 -1.26 -9.59 -12.38
N ASP A 7 -0.16 -9.20 -13.06
CA ASP A 7 0.16 -7.80 -13.35
C ASP A 7 -0.91 -7.14 -14.23
N THR A 8 -1.48 -7.87 -15.19
CA THR A 8 -2.55 -7.34 -16.07
C THR A 8 -3.88 -7.15 -15.33
N LYS A 9 -4.19 -8.02 -14.36
CA LYS A 9 -5.43 -7.93 -13.56
C LYS A 9 -5.39 -6.77 -12.58
N ASP A 10 -4.22 -6.53 -11.98
CA ASP A 10 -4.03 -5.43 -11.02
C ASP A 10 -4.13 -4.05 -11.68
N ILE A 11 -3.57 -3.89 -12.89
CA ILE A 11 -3.72 -2.66 -13.69
C ILE A 11 -5.19 -2.40 -14.00
N HIS A 12 -5.93 -3.44 -14.40
CA HIS A 12 -7.35 -3.31 -14.71
C HIS A 12 -8.19 -2.90 -13.49
N ALA A 13 -7.87 -3.42 -12.30
CA ALA A 13 -8.55 -3.02 -11.07
C ALA A 13 -8.34 -1.53 -10.73
N PHE A 14 -7.13 -0.99 -10.95
CA PHE A 14 -6.85 0.45 -10.76
C PHE A 14 -7.66 1.33 -11.69
N GLU A 15 -7.74 0.95 -12.98
CA GLU A 15 -8.51 1.69 -13.97
C GLU A 15 -9.99 1.77 -13.60
N VAL A 16 -10.57 0.67 -13.13
CA VAL A 16 -11.96 0.62 -12.66
C VAL A 16 -12.17 1.57 -11.48
N LEU A 17 -11.33 1.50 -10.44
CA LEU A 17 -11.45 2.37 -9.26
C LEU A 17 -11.30 3.87 -9.61
N ILE A 18 -10.37 4.20 -10.50
CA ILE A 18 -10.19 5.59 -10.97
C ILE A 18 -11.41 6.05 -11.77
N LYS A 19 -11.97 5.19 -12.61
CA LYS A 19 -13.18 5.48 -13.38
C LYS A 19 -14.38 5.70 -12.48
N ASP A 20 -14.55 4.90 -11.43
CA ASP A 20 -15.62 5.06 -10.45
C ASP A 20 -15.52 6.41 -9.72
N VAL A 21 -14.32 6.77 -9.26
CA VAL A 21 -14.07 8.08 -8.63
C VAL A 21 -14.36 9.22 -9.60
N THR A 22 -13.87 9.12 -10.85
CA THR A 22 -14.08 10.14 -11.88
C THR A 22 -15.56 10.33 -12.19
N SER A 23 -16.30 9.22 -12.30
CA SER A 23 -17.74 9.25 -12.57
C SER A 23 -18.51 9.91 -11.42
N SER A 24 -18.20 9.52 -10.18
CA SER A 24 -18.82 10.13 -8.99
C SER A 24 -18.51 11.62 -8.85
N LEU A 25 -17.29 12.05 -9.21
CA LEU A 25 -16.93 13.47 -9.22
C LEU A 25 -17.67 14.26 -10.31
N ASN A 26 -17.90 13.65 -11.48
CA ASN A 26 -18.69 14.26 -12.54
C ASN A 26 -20.16 14.43 -12.11
N ASP A 27 -20.75 13.42 -11.49
CA ASP A 27 -22.11 13.50 -10.96
C ASP A 27 -22.24 14.62 -9.93
N LEU A 28 -21.29 14.71 -8.98
CA LEU A 28 -21.26 15.76 -7.97
C LEU A 28 -21.05 17.16 -8.57
N ARG A 29 -20.27 17.27 -9.66
CA ARG A 29 -20.07 18.54 -10.37
C ARG A 29 -21.35 19.00 -11.08
N ASN A 30 -22.12 18.05 -11.61
CA ASN A 30 -23.39 18.34 -12.28
C ASN A 30 -24.48 18.73 -11.28
N ALA A 31 -24.49 18.11 -10.10
CA ALA A 31 -25.43 18.42 -9.03
C ALA A 31 -24.73 18.35 -7.65
N ASP A 32 -24.59 19.49 -6.98
CA ASP A 32 -23.95 19.55 -5.66
C ASP A 32 -24.95 19.23 -4.53
N GLU A 33 -25.35 17.96 -4.45
CA GLU A 33 -26.30 17.46 -3.46
C GLU A 33 -25.64 16.63 -2.35
N GLN A 34 -26.25 16.64 -1.16
CA GLN A 34 -25.73 15.91 0.01
C GLN A 34 -25.58 14.40 -0.23
N HIS A 35 -26.49 13.79 -0.99
CA HIS A 35 -26.39 12.37 -1.31
C HIS A 35 -25.22 12.06 -2.25
N LEU A 36 -24.94 12.94 -3.21
CA LEU A 36 -23.79 12.84 -4.11
C LEU A 36 -22.48 13.06 -3.37
N ARG A 37 -22.40 14.05 -2.47
CA ARG A 37 -21.20 14.24 -1.61
C ARG A 37 -20.87 12.99 -0.80
N ARG A 38 -21.87 12.37 -0.17
CA ARG A 38 -21.68 11.11 0.57
C ARG A 38 -21.26 9.97 -0.35
N SER A 39 -21.86 9.86 -1.54
CA SER A 39 -21.48 8.85 -2.53
C SER A 39 -20.02 9.02 -2.94
N THR A 40 -19.60 10.23 -3.30
CA THR A 40 -18.22 10.56 -3.68
C THR A 40 -17.21 10.22 -2.59
N ILE A 41 -17.47 10.55 -1.32
CA ILE A 41 -16.56 10.20 -0.22
C ILE A 41 -16.44 8.67 -0.07
N ARG A 42 -17.55 7.93 -0.17
CA ARG A 42 -17.51 6.45 -0.08
C ARG A 42 -16.75 5.84 -1.26
N THR A 43 -16.98 6.32 -2.48
CA THR A 43 -16.28 5.87 -3.69
C THR A 43 -14.78 6.14 -3.60
N ILE A 44 -14.39 7.35 -3.16
CA ILE A 44 -12.98 7.69 -2.90
C ILE A 44 -12.38 6.79 -1.81
N GLY A 45 -13.11 6.55 -0.72
CA GLY A 45 -12.67 5.65 0.35
C GLY A 45 -12.39 4.23 -0.16
N ALA A 46 -13.31 3.66 -0.94
CA ALA A 46 -13.15 2.34 -1.54
C ALA A 46 -11.95 2.28 -2.50
N ALA A 47 -11.77 3.31 -3.33
CA ALA A 47 -10.61 3.41 -4.23
C ALA A 47 -9.29 3.48 -3.46
N ILE A 48 -9.22 4.26 -2.38
CA ILE A 48 -8.03 4.33 -1.51
C ILE A 48 -7.75 2.95 -0.89
N GLU A 49 -8.76 2.29 -0.31
CA GLU A 49 -8.60 0.95 0.27
C GLU A 49 -8.08 -0.07 -0.76
N GLY A 50 -8.64 -0.06 -1.98
CA GLY A 50 -8.21 -0.93 -3.08
C GLY A 50 -6.78 -0.66 -3.53
N ILE A 51 -6.39 0.61 -3.69
CA ILE A 51 -5.02 0.98 -4.05
C ILE A 51 -4.04 0.52 -2.96
N ILE A 52 -4.34 0.78 -1.69
CA ILE A 52 -3.46 0.37 -0.58
C ILE A 52 -3.35 -1.15 -0.47
N PHE A 53 -4.43 -1.89 -0.72
CA PHE A 53 -4.37 -3.35 -0.78
C PHE A 53 -3.40 -3.83 -1.87
N HIS A 54 -3.40 -3.21 -3.05
CA HIS A 54 -2.44 -3.55 -4.09
C HIS A 54 -1.00 -3.19 -3.69
N LEU A 55 -0.75 -2.02 -3.07
CA LEU A 55 0.58 -1.68 -2.58
C LEU A 55 1.07 -2.66 -1.50
N LYS A 56 0.17 -3.21 -0.70
CA LYS A 56 0.46 -4.29 0.26
C LYS A 56 0.95 -5.55 -0.45
N ASN A 57 0.34 -5.92 -1.57
CA ASN A 57 0.78 -7.07 -2.38
C ASN A 57 2.15 -6.82 -3.02
N ILE A 58 2.43 -5.60 -3.48
CA ILE A 58 3.78 -5.21 -3.94
C ILE A 58 4.80 -5.39 -2.83
N ALA A 59 4.53 -4.84 -1.63
CA ALA A 59 5.41 -4.98 -0.48
C ALA A 59 5.60 -6.44 -0.05
N LEU A 60 4.54 -7.25 -0.12
CA LEU A 60 4.61 -8.69 0.16
C LEU A 60 5.48 -9.42 -0.86
N ASN A 61 5.31 -9.14 -2.15
CA ASN A 61 6.12 -9.73 -3.21
C ASN A 61 7.60 -9.35 -3.07
N GLN A 62 7.90 -8.10 -2.68
CA GLN A 62 9.26 -7.69 -2.35
C GLN A 62 9.79 -8.49 -1.16
N ALA A 63 9.00 -8.63 -0.08
CA ALA A 63 9.43 -9.35 1.11
C ALA A 63 9.66 -10.84 0.88
N THR A 64 8.82 -11.50 0.07
CA THR A 64 8.96 -12.92 -0.27
C THR A 64 10.09 -13.19 -1.27
N SER A 65 10.43 -12.22 -2.12
CA SER A 65 11.54 -12.35 -3.07
C SER A 65 12.92 -12.24 -2.40
N PHE A 66 13.00 -11.60 -1.22
CA PHE A 66 14.23 -11.37 -0.47
C PHE A 66 14.04 -11.73 1.02
N PRO A 67 13.74 -12.99 1.34
CA PRO A 67 13.35 -13.42 2.69
C PRO A 67 14.42 -13.12 3.77
N GLU A 68 15.68 -12.96 3.39
CA GLU A 68 16.77 -12.63 4.31
C GLU A 68 16.71 -11.19 4.88
N LEU A 69 15.88 -10.31 4.29
CA LEU A 69 15.78 -8.89 4.67
C LEU A 69 14.56 -8.57 5.53
N TYR A 70 13.59 -9.49 5.59
CA TYR A 70 12.31 -9.29 6.25
C TYR A 70 12.07 -10.39 7.25
N SER A 71 11.61 -9.99 8.43
CA SER A 71 11.21 -10.96 9.45
C SER A 71 9.91 -11.65 9.07
N ASP A 72 9.72 -12.87 9.57
CA ASP A 72 8.45 -13.60 9.41
C ASP A 72 7.26 -12.80 9.97
N LEU A 73 7.49 -11.99 11.02
CA LEU A 73 6.47 -11.11 11.60
C LEU A 73 6.04 -9.99 10.64
N GLU A 74 6.97 -9.42 9.88
CA GLU A 74 6.66 -8.42 8.86
C GLU A 74 5.87 -9.02 7.70
N VAL A 75 6.25 -10.23 7.27
CA VAL A 75 5.52 -10.97 6.23
C VAL A 75 4.12 -11.36 6.72
N ALA A 76 3.98 -11.84 7.95
CA ALA A 76 2.68 -12.15 8.57
C ALA A 76 1.80 -10.89 8.66
N ALA A 77 2.37 -9.74 9.04
CA ALA A 77 1.64 -8.48 9.08
C ALA A 77 1.14 -8.05 7.69
N LEU A 78 1.94 -8.18 6.64
CA LEU A 78 1.51 -7.89 5.25
C LEU A 78 0.42 -8.84 4.77
N LYS A 79 0.39 -10.07 5.27
CA LYS A 79 -0.68 -11.04 5.00
C LYS A 79 -1.91 -10.84 5.89
N GLU A 80 -1.87 -9.91 6.84
CA GLU A 80 -2.92 -9.71 7.86
C GLU A 80 -3.16 -10.97 8.70
N GLU A 81 -2.08 -11.62 9.11
CA GLU A 81 -2.08 -12.86 9.87
C GLU A 81 -1.57 -12.63 11.29
N THR A 82 -2.26 -13.22 12.27
CA THR A 82 -1.79 -13.31 13.65
C THR A 82 -1.90 -14.75 14.15
N TYR A 83 -1.19 -15.06 15.22
CA TYR A 83 -1.12 -16.40 15.79
C TYR A 83 -1.58 -16.39 17.25
N SER A 84 -2.37 -17.39 17.63
CA SER A 84 -2.76 -17.64 19.02
C SER A 84 -2.56 -19.10 19.35
N VAL A 85 -2.17 -19.40 20.59
CA VAL A 85 -2.09 -20.79 21.08
C VAL A 85 -3.35 -21.09 21.87
N ASN A 86 -4.01 -22.19 21.57
CA ASN A 86 -5.21 -22.62 22.32
C ASN A 86 -4.84 -23.38 23.61
N GLU A 87 -5.84 -23.73 24.41
CA GLU A 87 -5.68 -24.48 25.66
C GLU A 87 -5.00 -25.85 25.50
N ASN A 88 -5.06 -26.44 24.30
CA ASN A 88 -4.41 -27.70 23.96
C ASN A 88 -2.96 -27.52 23.45
N GLY A 89 -2.40 -26.31 23.50
CA GLY A 89 -1.06 -26.00 23.01
C GLY A 89 -0.92 -25.93 21.48
N VAL A 90 -2.03 -25.89 20.74
CA VAL A 90 -2.02 -25.84 19.26
C VAL A 90 -1.97 -24.39 18.77
N VAL A 91 -1.03 -24.11 17.87
CA VAL A 91 -0.93 -22.81 17.20
C VAL A 91 -2.03 -22.69 16.15
N GLN A 92 -2.84 -21.63 16.27
CA GLN A 92 -3.90 -21.29 15.34
C GLN A 92 -3.59 -19.96 14.67
N LYS A 93 -3.83 -19.93 13.36
CA LYS A 93 -3.74 -18.72 12.54
C LYS A 93 -5.08 -18.01 12.51
N LYS A 94 -5.08 -16.70 12.69
CA LYS A 94 -6.26 -15.83 12.63
C LYS A 94 -6.00 -14.64 11.70
N THR A 95 -7.04 -14.19 11.03
CA THR A 95 -6.99 -12.94 10.26
C THR A 95 -7.02 -11.76 11.22
N MET A 96 -6.08 -10.82 11.05
CA MET A 96 -6.02 -9.57 11.80
C MET A 96 -5.96 -8.41 10.83
N LEU A 97 -7.11 -7.78 10.58
CA LEU A 97 -7.20 -6.60 9.73
C LEU A 97 -6.43 -5.45 10.37
N ILE A 98 -5.51 -4.86 9.60
CA ILE A 98 -4.70 -3.73 10.04
C ILE A 98 -5.43 -2.44 9.64
N PRO A 99 -5.61 -1.47 10.55
CA PRO A 99 -6.21 -0.18 10.20
C PRO A 99 -5.46 0.48 9.04
N LEU A 100 -6.20 1.09 8.09
CA LEU A 100 -5.65 1.65 6.84
C LEU A 100 -4.41 2.53 7.06
N LYS A 101 -4.49 3.45 8.02
CA LYS A 101 -3.36 4.32 8.43
C LYS A 101 -2.11 3.52 8.80
N THR A 102 -2.27 2.45 9.56
CA THR A 102 -1.18 1.58 10.03
C THR A 102 -0.65 0.72 8.88
N SER A 103 -1.53 0.23 8.02
CA SER A 103 -1.18 -0.53 6.82
C SER A 103 -0.28 0.28 5.89
N ILE A 104 -0.63 1.55 5.62
CA ILE A 104 0.19 2.44 4.80
C ILE A 104 1.58 2.64 5.40
N LYS A 105 1.68 2.86 6.71
CA LYS A 105 2.98 3.00 7.39
C LYS A 105 3.83 1.74 7.29
N LEU A 106 3.21 0.56 7.44
CA LEU A 106 3.89 -0.72 7.26
C LEU A 106 4.42 -0.86 5.83
N ILE A 107 3.57 -0.64 4.83
CA ILE A 107 3.93 -0.73 3.40
C ILE A 107 5.13 0.17 3.09
N VAL A 108 5.04 1.46 3.47
CA VAL A 108 6.15 2.40 3.25
C VAL A 108 7.40 1.89 3.94
N LYS A 109 7.34 1.49 5.22
CA LYS A 109 8.51 0.98 5.95
C LYS A 109 9.16 -0.23 5.26
N ILE A 110 8.36 -1.17 4.74
CA ILE A 110 8.85 -2.37 4.06
C ILE A 110 9.55 -2.00 2.75
N VAL A 111 8.90 -1.17 1.93
CA VAL A 111 9.44 -0.75 0.62
C VAL A 111 10.72 0.09 0.80
N ASP A 112 10.80 0.87 1.88
CA ASP A 112 11.91 1.80 2.11
C ASP A 112 13.14 1.23 2.81
N LYS A 113 13.11 -0.03 3.26
CA LYS A 113 14.26 -0.64 3.95
C LYS A 113 15.57 -0.52 3.15
N ASP A 114 15.48 -0.47 1.83
CA ASP A 114 16.61 -0.47 0.92
C ASP A 114 17.04 0.92 0.41
N THR A 115 16.11 1.86 0.20
CA THR A 115 16.39 3.19 -0.39
C THR A 115 16.24 4.36 0.57
N LYS A 116 15.53 4.19 1.70
CA LYS A 116 15.22 5.25 2.69
C LYS A 116 14.60 6.53 2.11
N SER A 117 13.93 6.46 0.96
CA SER A 117 13.56 7.65 0.18
C SER A 117 12.06 8.02 0.24
N LEU A 118 11.19 7.07 0.55
CA LEU A 118 9.74 7.18 0.54
C LEU A 118 9.19 7.71 1.87
N HIS A 119 9.76 7.30 3.01
CA HIS A 119 9.28 7.55 4.36
C HIS A 119 9.34 9.03 4.72
N GLU A 120 10.47 9.69 4.47
CA GLU A 120 10.65 11.12 4.72
C GLU A 120 9.65 11.97 3.95
N LYS A 121 9.27 11.53 2.74
CA LYS A 121 8.36 12.27 1.86
C LYS A 121 6.89 11.99 2.13
N SER A 122 6.56 10.92 2.87
CA SER A 122 5.19 10.40 2.91
C SER A 122 4.32 10.98 4.03
N PHE A 123 4.84 11.19 5.24
CA PHE A 123 3.98 11.37 6.43
C PHE A 123 3.90 12.78 7.01
N ASN A 124 4.70 13.73 6.54
CA ASN A 124 4.70 15.12 7.04
C ASN A 124 4.29 16.09 5.93
N ASN A 125 3.12 15.85 5.33
CA ASN A 125 2.60 16.70 4.24
C ASN A 125 1.07 16.77 4.27
N LYS A 126 0.54 17.81 3.62
CA LYS A 126 -0.90 18.08 3.54
C LYS A 126 -1.74 16.94 2.94
N GLY A 127 -1.13 16.08 2.12
CA GLY A 127 -1.84 14.94 1.52
C GLY A 127 -2.07 13.80 2.51
N TRP A 128 -1.10 13.55 3.40
CA TRP A 128 -1.29 12.64 4.52
C TRP A 128 -2.38 13.13 5.48
N ASP A 129 -2.36 14.43 5.82
CA ASP A 129 -3.40 15.03 6.68
C ASP A 129 -4.79 14.92 6.04
N ALA A 130 -4.88 15.13 4.72
CA ALA A 130 -6.11 14.97 3.96
C ALA A 130 -6.63 13.52 4.00
N LEU A 131 -5.73 12.53 3.90
CA LEU A 131 -6.08 11.13 4.03
C LEU A 131 -6.65 10.81 5.42
N ILE A 132 -6.00 11.28 6.49
CA ILE A 132 -6.50 11.07 7.85
C ILE A 132 -7.89 11.71 8.01
N ALA A 133 -8.07 12.94 7.54
CA ALA A 133 -9.37 13.60 7.56
C ALA A 133 -10.44 12.82 6.78
N ASN A 134 -10.10 12.29 5.59
CA ASN A 134 -11.02 11.48 4.80
C ASN A 134 -11.44 10.18 5.51
N ILE A 135 -10.52 9.51 6.20
CA ILE A 135 -10.83 8.31 7.00
C ILE A 135 -11.87 8.63 8.08
N GLU A 136 -11.69 9.74 8.81
CA GLU A 136 -12.64 10.15 9.85
C GLU A 136 -14.02 10.49 9.27
N VAL A 137 -14.07 11.22 8.16
CA VAL A 137 -15.35 11.56 7.50
C VAL A 137 -16.04 10.33 6.97
N ARG A 138 -15.31 9.41 6.32
CA ARG A 138 -15.84 8.13 5.84
C ARG A 138 -16.44 7.33 6.99
N ASN A 139 -15.70 7.16 8.08
CA ASN A 139 -16.16 6.44 9.27
C ASN A 139 -17.44 7.06 9.84
N ARG A 140 -17.48 8.40 9.94
CA ARG A 140 -18.65 9.15 10.40
C ARG A 140 -19.89 8.89 9.54
N ILE A 141 -19.78 8.92 8.21
CA ILE A 141 -20.94 8.70 7.33
C ILE A 141 -21.32 7.23 7.11
N THR A 142 -20.45 6.28 7.47
CA THR A 142 -20.77 4.85 7.41
C THR A 142 -21.33 4.31 8.73
N HIS A 143 -21.02 4.97 9.84
CA HIS A 143 -21.51 4.64 11.17
C HIS A 143 -22.09 5.87 11.88
N PRO A 144 -23.12 6.52 11.29
CA PRO A 144 -23.68 7.75 11.85
C PRO A 144 -24.34 7.45 13.20
N LYS A 145 -24.04 8.27 14.21
CA LYS A 145 -24.69 8.20 15.53
C LYS A 145 -25.88 9.15 15.63
N LYS A 146 -25.90 10.17 14.78
CA LYS A 146 -26.97 11.18 14.67
C LYS A 146 -27.11 11.67 13.23
N ILE A 147 -28.21 12.34 12.91
CA ILE A 147 -28.52 12.74 11.52
C ILE A 147 -27.50 13.75 10.97
N GLU A 148 -26.94 14.60 11.84
CA GLU A 148 -25.93 15.60 11.48
C GLU A 148 -24.63 14.94 11.00
N ASP A 149 -24.37 13.69 11.42
CA ASP A 149 -23.21 12.92 10.96
C ASP A 149 -23.31 12.58 9.47
N LEU A 150 -24.47 12.73 8.82
CA LEU A 150 -24.63 12.53 7.38
C LEU A 150 -24.41 13.82 6.56
N ALA A 151 -24.26 14.98 7.22
CA ALA A 151 -23.95 16.23 6.56
C ALA A 151 -22.48 16.24 6.12
N ILE A 152 -22.26 16.53 4.84
CA ILE A 152 -20.92 16.68 4.25
C ILE A 152 -20.75 18.10 3.74
N THR A 153 -19.67 18.74 4.16
CA THR A 153 -19.25 20.07 3.71
C THR A 153 -18.44 19.99 2.42
N LYS A 154 -18.38 21.10 1.66
CA LYS A 154 -17.50 21.20 0.47
C LYS A 154 -16.03 20.95 0.82
N LYS A 155 -15.59 21.47 1.97
CA LYS A 155 -14.24 21.27 2.48
C LYS A 155 -13.92 19.79 2.67
N GLU A 156 -14.85 18.99 3.17
CA GLU A 156 -14.64 17.54 3.36
C GLU A 156 -14.53 16.81 2.02
N VAL A 157 -15.30 17.21 1.00
CA VAL A 157 -15.13 16.70 -0.37
C VAL A 157 -13.74 17.05 -0.91
N ASP A 158 -13.30 18.31 -0.76
CA ASP A 158 -11.97 18.73 -1.21
C ASP A 158 -10.84 17.96 -0.52
N GLN A 159 -11.00 17.63 0.76
CA GLN A 159 -10.04 16.79 1.48
C GLN A 159 -10.06 15.34 0.99
N ALA A 160 -11.22 14.77 0.69
CA ALA A 160 -11.32 13.45 0.08
C ALA A 160 -10.59 13.39 -1.27
N ILE A 161 -10.77 14.41 -2.13
CA ILE A 161 -10.08 14.49 -3.42
C ILE A 161 -8.55 14.58 -3.22
N LYS A 162 -8.09 15.41 -2.28
CA LYS A 162 -6.66 15.50 -1.93
C LYS A 162 -6.10 14.16 -1.41
N ALA A 163 -6.85 13.45 -0.58
CA ALA A 163 -6.49 12.12 -0.08
C ALA A 163 -6.34 11.11 -1.22
N PHE A 164 -7.25 11.15 -2.20
CA PHE A 164 -7.19 10.29 -3.38
C PHE A 164 -5.94 10.58 -4.23
N HIS A 165 -5.69 11.84 -4.57
CA HIS A 165 -4.50 12.24 -5.31
C HIS A 165 -3.20 11.89 -4.58
N TRP A 166 -3.16 12.08 -3.27
CA TRP A 166 -2.01 11.69 -2.46
C TRP A 166 -1.77 10.17 -2.51
N THR A 167 -2.84 9.38 -2.44
CA THR A 167 -2.78 7.90 -2.53
C THR A 167 -2.27 7.44 -3.90
N LEU A 168 -2.74 8.05 -5.00
CA LEU A 168 -2.21 7.77 -6.34
C LEU A 168 -0.72 8.11 -6.44
N ALA A 169 -0.32 9.27 -5.91
CA ALA A 169 1.08 9.67 -5.90
C ALA A 169 1.95 8.74 -5.04
N LEU A 170 1.40 8.22 -3.92
CA LEU A 170 2.07 7.20 -3.11
C LEU A 170 2.26 5.90 -3.91
N ALA A 171 1.24 5.47 -4.66
CA ALA A 171 1.33 4.26 -5.47
C ALA A 171 2.44 4.35 -6.52
N LEU A 172 2.53 5.48 -7.24
CA LEU A 172 3.59 5.74 -8.21
C LEU A 172 4.98 5.70 -7.55
N ARG A 173 5.17 6.45 -6.45
CA ARG A 173 6.46 6.47 -5.72
C ARG A 173 6.85 5.09 -5.18
N THR A 174 5.87 4.29 -4.78
CA THR A 174 6.09 2.91 -4.30
C THR A 174 6.61 2.04 -5.44
N GLY A 175 5.97 2.10 -6.61
CA GLY A 175 6.41 1.38 -7.81
C GLY A 175 7.84 1.75 -8.23
N ASP A 176 8.16 3.05 -8.23
CA ASP A 176 9.52 3.54 -8.52
C ASP A 176 10.55 3.01 -7.51
N SER A 177 10.23 3.07 -6.20
CA SER A 177 11.13 2.58 -5.16
C SER A 177 11.40 1.08 -5.29
N VAL A 178 10.37 0.27 -5.55
CA VAL A 178 10.53 -1.17 -5.79
C VAL A 178 11.41 -1.44 -7.01
N LYS A 179 11.21 -0.70 -8.10
CA LYS A 179 12.02 -0.84 -9.32
C LYS A 179 13.50 -0.52 -9.06
N GLU A 180 13.79 0.53 -8.30
CA GLU A 180 15.17 0.89 -7.94
C GLU A 180 15.81 -0.11 -6.96
N ASN A 181 15.03 -0.65 -6.01
CA ASN A 181 15.49 -1.72 -5.12
C ASN A 181 15.91 -2.97 -5.92
N LEU A 182 15.07 -3.39 -6.88
CA LEU A 182 15.35 -4.54 -7.75
C LEU A 182 16.62 -4.33 -8.58
N LYS A 183 16.76 -3.18 -9.24
CA LYS A 183 17.97 -2.84 -10.03
C LYS A 183 19.23 -2.90 -9.18
N SER A 184 19.21 -2.23 -8.03
CA SER A 184 20.35 -2.17 -7.11
C SER A 184 20.77 -3.58 -6.65
N ARG A 185 19.80 -4.48 -6.46
CA ARG A 185 20.07 -5.84 -6.03
C ARG A 185 20.64 -6.72 -7.13
N VAL A 186 20.14 -6.62 -8.36
CA VAL A 186 20.71 -7.33 -9.52
C VAL A 186 22.19 -7.00 -9.67
N ILE A 187 22.54 -5.71 -9.60
CA ILE A 187 23.95 -5.25 -9.66
C ILE A 187 24.80 -5.84 -8.52
N SER A 188 24.27 -5.88 -7.30
CA SER A 188 24.97 -6.46 -6.15
C SER A 188 25.24 -7.95 -6.31
N LEU A 189 24.25 -8.71 -6.81
CA LEU A 189 24.37 -10.16 -7.05
C LEU A 189 25.38 -10.47 -8.15
N GLU A 190 25.37 -9.71 -9.25
CA GLU A 190 26.37 -9.84 -10.32
C GLU A 190 27.79 -9.57 -9.81
N SER A 191 27.95 -8.55 -8.96
CA SER A 191 29.23 -8.19 -8.35
C SER A 191 29.75 -9.30 -7.43
N LYS A 192 28.89 -9.87 -6.57
CA LYS A 192 29.23 -11.02 -5.72
C LYS A 192 29.61 -12.26 -6.54
N ARG A 193 28.92 -12.51 -7.65
CA ARG A 193 29.22 -13.63 -8.57
C ARG A 193 30.59 -13.48 -9.25
N LYS A 194 30.97 -12.27 -9.66
CA LYS A 194 32.31 -11.98 -10.23
C LYS A 194 33.43 -12.17 -9.20
N LEU A 195 33.18 -11.81 -7.95
CA LEU A 195 34.15 -11.99 -6.85
C LEU A 195 34.34 -13.47 -6.47
N SER A 196 33.26 -14.27 -6.47
CA SER A 196 33.33 -15.70 -6.14
C SER A 196 33.97 -16.55 -7.24
N SER A 197 33.82 -16.15 -8.52
CA SER A 197 34.50 -16.80 -9.64
C SER A 197 36.00 -16.48 -9.70
N HIS A 198 36.43 -15.32 -9.21
CA HIS A 198 37.84 -14.94 -9.10
C HIS A 198 38.57 -15.71 -7.98
N LYS A 199 37.93 -15.89 -6.81
CA LYS A 199 38.50 -16.67 -5.70
C LYS A 199 38.69 -18.16 -6.00
N LYS A 200 37.89 -18.76 -6.89
CA LYS A 200 38.05 -20.16 -7.33
C LYS A 200 39.23 -20.40 -8.30
N LYS A 201 39.87 -19.35 -8.81
CA LYS A 201 40.99 -19.44 -9.76
C LYS A 201 42.38 -19.26 -9.13
N LEU A 202 42.47 -19.07 -7.81
CA LEU A 202 43.78 -18.99 -7.13
C LEU A 202 44.38 -20.41 -7.03
N PRO A 203 45.58 -20.66 -7.61
CA PRO A 203 46.23 -21.95 -7.50
C PRO A 203 46.59 -22.22 -6.04
N ILE A 204 46.35 -23.46 -5.60
CA ILE A 204 46.82 -23.97 -4.30
C ILE A 204 48.35 -23.91 -4.36
N PRO A 205 49.03 -23.28 -3.38
CA PRO A 205 50.50 -23.31 -3.33
C PRO A 205 50.93 -24.77 -3.20
N ASN A 206 51.74 -25.26 -4.14
CA ASN A 206 52.34 -26.59 -4.04
C ASN A 206 53.16 -26.63 -2.75
N ALA A 207 52.78 -27.54 -1.85
CA ALA A 207 53.53 -27.91 -0.66
C ALA A 207 54.65 -28.89 -1.02
#